data_AF-A0A6N8RAE4-F1
#
_entry.id   AF-A0A6N8RAE4-F1
#
_cell.length_a   1.000
_cell.length_b   1.000
_cell.length_c   1.000
_cell.angle_alpha   90.00
_cell.angle_beta   90.00
_cell.angle_gamma   90.00
#
_symmetry.space_group_name_H-M   'P 1'
#
loop_
_entity.id
_entity.type
_entity.pdbx_description
1 polymer ?
#
loop_
_entity_poly.entity_id
_entity_poly.type
_entity_poly.pdbx_seq_one_letter_code
_entity_poly.pdbx_strand_id
1 'polypeptide(L)'
;MDTKKIFKHIPWVILGIIGAFCLAVVALRRGEHVSALWIVVASVSVYLVAYRYYSLYIAQKVMKLDPTRATPAVINNDGLNYVPTN
;
A
#
# COMPACT_ATOMS: atom_id res chain seq x y z
N MET A 1 -14.14 -6.04 -12.05
CA MET A 1 -13.00 -5.19 -11.63
C MET A 1 -13.39 -3.77 -11.98
N ASP A 2 -13.61 -2.88 -10.99
CA ASP A 2 -14.12 -1.53 -11.26
C ASP A 2 -13.08 -0.72 -12.04
N THR A 3 -13.28 -0.55 -13.35
CA THR A 3 -12.33 0.12 -14.24
C THR A 3 -12.00 1.54 -13.75
N LYS A 4 -12.96 2.22 -13.12
CA LYS A 4 -12.80 3.55 -12.51
C LYS A 4 -11.70 3.62 -11.43
N LYS A 5 -11.45 2.54 -10.68
CA LYS A 5 -10.38 2.51 -9.66
C LYS A 5 -9.00 2.49 -10.30
N ILE A 6 -8.84 1.76 -11.40
CA ILE A 6 -7.57 1.68 -12.14
C ILE A 6 -7.20 3.04 -12.72
N PHE A 7 -8.17 3.77 -13.28
CA PHE A 7 -7.95 5.13 -13.79
C PHE A 7 -7.43 6.11 -12.74
N LYS A 8 -7.78 5.94 -11.45
CA LYS A 8 -7.26 6.77 -10.35
C LYS A 8 -5.75 6.59 -10.11
N HIS A 9 -5.19 5.45 -10.49
CA HIS A 9 -3.75 5.16 -10.30
C HIS A 9 -2.88 5.61 -11.47
N ILE A 10 -3.46 5.88 -12.64
CA ILE A 10 -2.73 6.31 -13.84
C ILE A 10 -1.86 7.56 -13.60
N PRO A 11 -2.36 8.64 -12.94
CA PRO A 11 -1.54 9.82 -12.68
C PRO A 11 -0.29 9.51 -11.84
N TRP A 12 -0.40 8.59 -10.87
CA TRP A 12 0.72 8.19 -10.02
C TRP A 12 1.78 7.40 -10.79
N VAL A 13 1.35 6.54 -11.72
CA VAL A 13 2.26 5.79 -12.59
C VAL A 13 3.01 6.75 -13.52
N ILE A 14 2.31 7.72 -14.13
CA ILE A 14 2.93 8.73 -14.99
C ILE A 14 3.96 9.55 -14.19
N LEU A 15 3.60 10.02 -13.00
CA LEU A 15 4.52 10.77 -12.14
C LEU A 15 5.77 9.95 -11.78
N GLY A 16 5.60 8.66 -11.47
CA GLY A 16 6.70 7.75 -11.19
C GLY A 16 7.64 7.55 -12.39
N ILE A 17 7.09 7.37 -13.60
CA ILE A 17 7.87 7.24 -14.84
C ILE A 17 8.65 8.52 -15.13
N ILE A 18 8.01 9.69 -14.99
CA ILE A 18 8.67 10.99 -15.19
C ILE A 18 9.83 11.16 -14.20
N GLY A 19 9.61 10.84 -12.92
CA GLY A 19 10.65 10.90 -11.90
C GLY A 19 11.83 9.97 -12.19
N ALA A 20 11.55 8.71 -12.54
CA ALA A 20 12.58 7.74 -12.91
C ALA A 20 13.37 8.17 -14.15
N PHE A 21 12.69 8.73 -15.16
CA PHE A 21 13.34 9.22 -16.37
C PHE A 21 14.23 10.42 -16.09
N CYS A 22 13.78 11.37 -15.26
CA CYS A 22 14.58 12.52 -14.85
C CYS A 22 15.87 12.07 -14.14
N LEU A 23 15.76 11.14 -13.19
CA LEU A 23 16.90 10.56 -12.48
C LEU A 23 17.86 9.82 -13.43
N ALA A 24 17.31 9.04 -14.38
CA ALA A 24 18.11 8.33 -15.38
C ALA A 24 18.89 9.28 -16.28
N VAL A 25 18.27 10.36 -16.77
CA VAL A 25 18.96 11.38 -17.60
C VAL A 25 20.09 12.03 -16.82
N VAL A 26 19.88 12.38 -15.55
CA VAL A 26 20.94 12.96 -14.70
C VAL A 26 22.11 11.98 -14.52
N ALA A 27 21.83 10.70 -14.24
CA ALA A 27 22.86 9.68 -14.07
C ALA A 27 23.69 9.48 -15.36
N LEU A 28 23.02 9.36 -16.51
CA LEU A 28 23.66 9.18 -17.81
C LEU A 28 24.53 10.38 -18.20
N ARG A 29 24.08 11.61 -17.89
CA ARG A 29 24.86 12.83 -18.17
C ARG A 29 26.08 12.98 -17.26
N ARG A 30 26.03 12.46 -16.04
CA ARG A 30 27.16 12.45 -15.10
C ARG A 30 28.14 11.31 -15.36
N GLY A 31 27.78 10.33 -16.19
CA GLY A 31 28.61 9.13 -16.42
C GLY A 31 28.75 8.27 -15.17
N GLU A 32 27.78 8.34 -14.24
CA GLU A 32 27.83 7.54 -13.01
C GLU A 32 27.68 6.05 -13.35
N HIS A 33 28.58 5.23 -12.84
CA HIS A 33 28.41 3.78 -12.86
C HIS A 33 27.21 3.39 -11.99
N VAL A 34 26.53 2.31 -12.34
CA VAL A 34 25.41 1.77 -11.56
C VAL A 34 25.93 1.35 -10.18
N SER A 35 25.74 2.20 -9.19
CA SER A 35 26.12 1.97 -7.80
C SER A 35 25.10 1.07 -7.10
N ALA A 36 25.54 0.32 -6.09
CA ALA A 36 24.67 -0.49 -5.24
C ALA A 36 23.51 0.32 -4.63
N LEU A 37 23.73 1.61 -4.36
CA LEU A 37 22.70 2.50 -3.82
C LEU A 37 21.45 2.59 -4.71
N TRP A 38 21.63 2.63 -6.04
CA TRP A 38 20.52 2.67 -7.00
C TRP A 38 19.62 1.45 -6.86
N ILE A 39 20.23 0.27 -6.71
CA ILE A 39 19.52 -1.00 -6.59
C ILE A 39 18.79 -1.07 -5.24
N VAL A 40 19.42 -0.64 -4.16
CA VAL A 40 18.79 -0.61 -2.82
C VAL A 40 17.58 0.32 -2.82
N VAL A 41 17.72 1.54 -3.35
CA VAL A 41 16.61 2.51 -3.39
C VAL A 41 15.47 2.01 -4.28
N ALA A 42 15.77 1.41 -5.43
CA ALA A 42 14.77 0.79 -6.29
C ALA A 42 14.03 -0.35 -5.57
N SER A 43 14.78 -1.24 -4.89
CA SER A 43 14.22 -2.36 -4.14
C SER A 43 13.30 -1.89 -3.00
N VAL A 44 13.72 -0.90 -2.22
CA VAL A 44 12.90 -0.34 -1.13
C VAL A 44 11.63 0.29 -1.69
N SER A 45 11.74 1.02 -2.81
CA SER A 45 10.59 1.64 -3.47
C SER A 45 9.56 0.59 -3.91
N VAL A 46 10.01 -0.50 -4.55
CA VAL A 46 9.13 -1.61 -4.96
C VAL A 46 8.51 -2.31 -3.74
N TYR A 47 9.30 -2.53 -2.68
CA TYR A 47 8.81 -3.14 -1.44
C TYR A 47 7.69 -2.31 -0.80
N LEU A 48 7.84 -0.99 -0.72
CA LEU A 48 6.82 -0.10 -0.14
C LEU A 48 5.51 -0.15 -0.94
N VAL A 49 5.59 -0.18 -2.27
CA VAL A 49 4.42 -0.33 -3.14
C VAL A 49 3.74 -1.68 -2.89
N ALA A 50 4.49 -2.77 -2.87
CA ALA A 50 3.97 -4.10 -2.60
C ALA A 50 3.32 -4.18 -1.21
N TYR A 51 4.00 -3.69 -0.18
CA TYR A 51 3.50 -3.63 1.19
C TYR A 51 2.17 -2.89 1.27
N ARG A 52 2.05 -1.71 0.64
CA ARG A 52 0.82 -0.90 0.61
C ARG A 52 -0.37 -1.66 0.02
N TYR A 53 -0.21 -2.29 -1.13
CA TYR A 53 -1.32 -2.94 -1.83
C TYR A 53 -1.64 -4.31 -1.25
N TYR A 54 -0.64 -5.07 -0.84
CA TYR A 54 -0.84 -6.38 -0.25
C TYR A 54 -1.45 -6.30 1.16
N SER A 55 -1.01 -5.34 1.98
CA SER A 55 -1.65 -5.08 3.29
C SER A 55 -3.13 -4.71 3.13
N LEU A 56 -3.47 -3.90 2.12
CA LEU A 56 -4.85 -3.56 1.82
C LEU A 56 -5.67 -4.79 1.39
N TYR A 57 -5.09 -5.68 0.58
CA TYR A 57 -5.73 -6.94 0.20
C TYR A 57 -5.99 -7.82 1.43
N ILE A 58 -5.01 -8.00 2.30
CA ILE A 58 -5.20 -8.77 3.55
C ILE A 58 -6.33 -8.13 4.36
N ALA A 59 -6.30 -6.82 4.57
CA ALA A 59 -7.29 -6.13 5.38
C ALA A 59 -8.72 -6.30 4.84
N GLN A 60 -8.90 -6.22 3.52
CA GLN A 60 -10.23 -6.24 2.90
C GLN A 60 -10.74 -7.64 2.57
N LYS A 61 -9.87 -8.55 2.13
CA LYS A 61 -10.27 -9.87 1.62
C LYS A 61 -10.05 -11.00 2.60
N VAL A 62 -8.94 -10.97 3.34
CA VAL A 62 -8.61 -12.03 4.30
C VAL A 62 -9.26 -11.73 5.65
N MET A 63 -8.92 -10.60 6.26
CA MET A 63 -9.43 -10.23 7.59
C MET A 63 -10.83 -9.63 7.54
N LYS A 64 -11.23 -9.03 6.40
CA LYS A 64 -12.50 -8.30 6.24
C LYS A 64 -12.73 -7.31 7.39
N LEU A 65 -11.71 -6.49 7.67
CA LEU A 65 -11.75 -5.45 8.69
C LEU A 65 -12.90 -4.50 8.39
N ASP A 66 -13.86 -4.45 9.31
CA ASP A 66 -15.02 -3.56 9.26
C ASP A 66 -15.10 -2.77 10.56
N PRO A 67 -14.79 -1.47 10.55
CA PRO A 67 -14.83 -0.63 11.74
C PRO A 67 -16.26 -0.37 12.23
N THR A 68 -17.28 -0.64 11.42
CA THR A 68 -18.69 -0.46 11.79
C THR A 68 -19.28 -1.69 12.46
N ARG A 69 -18.55 -2.81 12.45
CA ARG A 69 -19.01 -4.07 13.03
C ARG A 69 -18.83 -4.03 14.55
N ALA A 70 -19.93 -3.89 15.27
CA ALA A 70 -19.96 -4.04 16.72
C ALA A 70 -19.47 -5.44 17.13
N THR A 71 -18.71 -5.52 18.21
CA THR A 71 -18.24 -6.79 18.75
C THR A 71 -19.40 -7.57 19.37
N PRO A 72 -19.32 -8.92 19.45
CA PRO A 72 -20.35 -9.73 20.08
C PRO A 72 -20.67 -9.31 21.52
N ALA A 73 -19.68 -8.78 22.25
CA ALA A 73 -19.86 -8.24 23.60
C ALA A 73 -20.89 -7.10 23.66
N VAL A 74 -21.02 -6.30 22.60
CA VAL A 74 -22.00 -5.20 22.53
C VAL A 74 -23.35 -5.69 21.99
N ILE A 75 -23.36 -6.59 21.01
CA ILE A 75 -24.60 -7.06 20.36
C ILE A 75 -25.36 -8.04 21.26
N ASN A 76 -24.65 -8.94 21.95
CA ASN A 76 -25.22 -10.06 22.70
C ASN A 76 -25.02 -9.89 24.21
N ASN A 77 -25.09 -8.66 24.72
CA ASN A 77 -24.74 -8.29 26.11
C ASN A 77 -25.60 -9.05 27.15
N ASP A 78 -25.13 -10.23 27.56
CA ASP A 78 -25.87 -11.19 28.39
C ASP A 78 -25.46 -11.15 29.87
N GLY A 79 -24.48 -10.31 30.22
CA GLY A 79 -23.98 -10.18 31.60
C GLY A 79 -23.11 -11.35 32.09
N LEU A 80 -22.80 -12.31 31.23
CA LEU A 80 -22.09 -13.55 31.61
C LEU A 80 -20.95 -13.88 30.64
N ASN A 81 -21.27 -14.15 29.36
CA ASN A 81 -20.31 -14.53 28.32
C ASN A 81 -19.92 -13.33 27.42
N TYR A 82 -20.82 -12.36 27.30
CA TYR A 82 -20.69 -11.19 26.45
C TYR A 82 -20.95 -9.96 27.31
N VAL A 83 -19.88 -9.34 27.79
CA VAL A 83 -19.94 -8.12 28.59
C VAL A 83 -18.96 -7.10 28.00
N PRO A 84 -19.40 -5.88 27.67
CA PRO A 84 -18.51 -4.84 27.17
C PRO A 84 -17.59 -4.34 28.30
N THR A 85 -16.29 -4.30 28.01
CA THR A 85 -15.29 -3.65 28.86
C THR A 85 -15.27 -2.15 28.57
N ASN A 86 -15.20 -1.34 29.63
CA ASN A 86 -15.12 0.12 29.58
C ASN A 86 -13.67 0.61 29.47
#